data_AF-A0A7F8RVF3-F1
#
_entry.id   AF-A0A7F8RVF3-F1
#
_cell.length_a   1.000
_cell.length_b   1.000
_cell.length_c   1.000
_cell.angle_alpha   90.00
_cell.angle_beta   90.00
_cell.angle_gamma   90.00
#
_symmetry.space_group_name_H-M   'P 1'
#
loop_
_entity.id
_entity.type
_entity.pdbx_description
1 polymer ?
#
loop_
_entity_poly.entity_id
_entity_poly.type
_entity_poly.pdbx_seq_one_letter_code
_entity_poly.pdbx_strand_id
1 'polypeptide(L)'
;MDLVITQELARAESQQDDASLKRAYELIKSANLGKSEFDPMESFSPDLFVLCAEQALKMGHPEMSDDCIQMYFKAKGPVTQFLGRAHLCKAQLCAPKSTENLVRDAPGSRRPSEGEAFQP
;
A
#
# COMPACT_ATOMS: atom_id res chain seq x y z
N MET A 1 21.52 2.14 -4.40
CA MET A 1 20.65 1.39 -3.46
C MET A 1 19.25 1.22 -4.05
N ASP A 2 18.66 2.28 -4.58
CA ASP A 2 17.31 2.33 -5.16
C ASP A 2 17.02 1.22 -6.17
N LEU A 3 17.95 0.96 -7.11
CA LEU A 3 17.78 -0.08 -8.12
C LEU A 3 17.50 -1.47 -7.52
N VAL A 4 18.19 -1.83 -6.43
CA VAL A 4 18.00 -3.12 -5.76
C VAL A 4 16.63 -3.18 -5.10
N ILE A 5 16.24 -2.11 -4.40
CA ILE A 5 14.93 -2.01 -3.76
C ILE A 5 13.81 -2.09 -4.82
N THR A 6 13.92 -1.34 -5.92
CA THR A 6 12.95 -1.38 -7.02
C THR A 6 12.86 -2.76 -7.66
N GLN A 7 13.99 -3.46 -7.81
CA GLN A 7 13.99 -4.81 -8.37
C GLN A 7 13.31 -5.82 -7.44
N GLU A 8 13.55 -5.75 -6.14
CA GLU A 8 12.88 -6.60 -5.14
C GLU A 8 11.37 -6.28 -5.10
N LEU A 9 10.96 -5.01 -5.14
CA LEU A 9 9.55 -4.63 -5.22
C LEU A 9 8.88 -5.13 -6.50
N ALA A 10 9.57 -5.06 -7.64
CA ALA A 10 9.05 -5.58 -8.91
C ALA A 10 8.89 -7.12 -8.89
N ARG A 11 9.81 -7.84 -8.21
CA ARG A 11 9.68 -9.29 -8.00
C ARG A 11 8.51 -9.62 -7.08
N ALA A 12 8.38 -8.89 -5.97
CA ALA A 12 7.26 -9.03 -5.06
C ALA A 12 5.92 -8.82 -5.78
N GLU A 13 5.81 -7.79 -6.62
CA GLU A 13 4.58 -7.52 -7.38
C GLU A 13 4.29 -8.61 -8.42
N SER A 14 5.27 -8.95 -9.26
CA SER A 14 5.08 -9.89 -10.38
C SER A 14 4.87 -11.33 -9.95
N GLN A 15 5.51 -11.77 -8.86
CA GLN A 15 5.49 -13.17 -8.42
C GLN A 15 4.70 -13.38 -7.13
N GLN A 16 4.15 -12.31 -6.54
CA GLN A 16 3.57 -12.33 -5.19
C GLN A 16 4.57 -12.90 -4.17
N ASP A 17 5.84 -12.52 -4.32
CA ASP A 17 6.93 -13.05 -3.48
C ASP A 17 7.10 -12.24 -2.20
N ASP A 18 6.58 -12.78 -1.10
CA ASP A 18 6.73 -12.27 0.26
C ASP A 18 8.20 -12.07 0.66
N ALA A 19 9.10 -12.96 0.19
CA ALA A 19 10.50 -12.89 0.56
C ALA A 19 11.16 -11.65 -0.06
N SER A 20 10.91 -11.38 -1.34
CA SER A 20 11.34 -10.16 -2.00
C SER A 20 10.72 -8.91 -1.39
N LEU A 21 9.43 -8.92 -1.02
CA LEU A 21 8.82 -7.78 -0.33
C LEU A 21 9.54 -7.47 0.99
N LYS A 22 9.77 -8.51 1.81
CA LYS A 22 10.47 -8.37 3.08
C LYS A 22 11.91 -7.88 2.89
N ARG A 23 12.61 -8.35 1.87
CA ARG A 23 13.97 -7.88 1.54
C ARG A 23 13.96 -6.39 1.18
N ALA A 24 13.03 -5.95 0.32
CA ALA A 24 12.88 -4.54 -0.02
C ALA A 24 12.65 -3.67 1.22
N TYR A 25 11.74 -4.11 2.10
CA TYR A 25 11.45 -3.42 3.35
C TYR A 25 12.66 -3.31 4.28
N GLU A 26 13.40 -4.41 4.51
CA GLU A 26 14.59 -4.39 5.37
C GLU A 26 15.70 -3.49 4.80
N LEU A 27 15.87 -3.46 3.47
CA LEU A 27 16.80 -2.53 2.80
C LEU A 27 16.39 -1.06 3.01
N ILE A 28 15.11 -0.74 2.83
CA ILE A 28 14.57 0.60 3.09
C ILE A 28 14.77 1.00 4.56
N LYS A 29 14.46 0.09 5.49
CA LYS A 29 14.53 0.33 6.92
C LYS A 29 15.97 0.51 7.41
N SER A 30 16.86 -0.38 7.01
CA SER A 30 18.29 -0.30 7.35
C SER A 30 18.94 0.97 6.80
N ALA A 31 18.62 1.33 5.56
CA ALA A 31 19.10 2.57 4.96
C ALA A 31 18.53 3.83 5.64
N ASN A 32 17.28 3.77 6.13
CA ASN A 32 16.69 4.89 6.86
C ASN A 32 17.27 5.04 8.27
N LEU A 33 17.59 3.94 8.95
CA LEU A 33 18.27 3.92 10.25
C LEU A 33 19.75 4.30 10.15
N GLY A 34 20.40 3.94 9.03
CA GLY A 34 21.80 4.25 8.74
C GLY A 34 22.05 5.70 8.31
N LYS A 35 21.02 6.55 8.19
CA LYS A 35 21.16 7.99 7.92
C LYS A 35 21.91 8.67 9.06
N SER A 36 23.23 8.72 8.95
CA SER A 36 24.06 9.73 9.59
C SER A 36 23.77 11.06 8.90
N GLU A 37 23.64 12.16 9.67
CA GLU A 37 23.35 13.51 9.16
C GLU A 37 24.40 14.05 8.15
N PHE A 38 25.46 13.28 7.86
CA PHE A 38 26.65 13.75 7.17
C PHE A 38 26.93 13.10 5.81
N ASP A 39 26.16 12.10 5.34
CA ASP A 39 26.40 11.51 4.00
C ASP A 39 25.13 11.46 3.12
N PRO A 40 24.89 12.51 2.30
CA PRO A 40 23.76 12.56 1.37
C PRO A 40 23.84 11.51 0.26
N MET A 41 25.01 10.90 0.03
CA MET A 41 25.29 10.03 -1.11
C MET A 41 24.72 8.61 -0.94
N GLU A 42 24.41 8.19 0.28
CA GLU A 42 23.81 6.87 0.59
C GLU A 42 22.27 6.91 0.71
N SER A 43 21.65 8.07 0.47
CA SER A 43 20.19 8.17 0.56
C SER A 43 19.48 7.52 -0.62
N PHE A 44 18.29 6.97 -0.36
CA PHE A 44 17.38 6.43 -1.36
C PHE A 44 16.18 7.34 -1.56
N SER A 45 15.49 7.22 -2.70
CA SER A 45 14.31 8.02 -2.99
C SER A 45 13.19 7.78 -1.96
N PRO A 46 12.61 8.84 -1.35
CA PRO A 46 11.50 8.69 -0.41
C PRO A 46 10.27 8.02 -1.04
N ASP A 47 10.17 8.03 -2.37
CA ASP A 47 9.10 7.35 -3.12
C ASP A 47 9.09 5.83 -2.87
N LEU A 48 10.26 5.23 -2.56
CA LEU A 48 10.37 3.80 -2.27
C LEU A 48 9.64 3.39 -1.00
N PHE A 49 9.48 4.29 -0.02
CA PHE A 49 8.62 4.02 1.14
C PHE A 49 7.17 3.80 0.71
N VAL A 50 6.67 4.64 -0.19
CA VAL A 50 5.27 4.58 -0.64
C VAL A 50 5.04 3.37 -1.53
N LEU A 51 5.97 3.06 -2.42
CA LEU A 51 5.90 1.86 -3.26
C LEU A 51 5.92 0.57 -2.42
N CYS A 52 6.78 0.51 -1.39
CA CYS A 52 6.81 -0.63 -0.48
C CYS A 52 5.51 -0.73 0.34
N ALA A 53 4.96 0.39 0.80
CA ALA A 53 3.71 0.41 1.55
C ALA A 53 2.51 -0.08 0.72
N GLU A 54 2.38 0.39 -0.50
CA GLU A 54 1.33 -0.06 -1.41
C GLU A 54 1.42 -1.56 -1.70
N GLN A 55 2.63 -2.06 -1.97
CA GLN A 55 2.83 -3.47 -2.24
C GLN A 55 2.51 -4.32 -1.01
N ALA A 56 2.92 -3.87 0.17
CA ALA A 56 2.58 -4.51 1.43
C ALA A 56 1.07 -4.55 1.69
N LEU A 57 0.32 -3.49 1.38
CA LEU A 57 -1.15 -3.51 1.48
C LEU A 57 -1.79 -4.50 0.51
N LYS A 58 -1.36 -4.51 -0.76
CA LYS A 58 -1.86 -5.46 -1.76
C LYS A 58 -1.63 -6.92 -1.35
N MET A 59 -0.50 -7.20 -0.68
CA MET A 59 -0.12 -8.54 -0.26
C MET A 59 -0.59 -8.90 1.16
N GLY A 60 -1.29 -8.00 1.86
CA GLY A 60 -1.85 -8.29 3.18
C GLY A 60 -0.90 -8.12 4.37
N HIS A 61 0.15 -7.31 4.24
CA HIS A 61 1.08 -6.92 5.31
C HIS A 61 0.85 -5.47 5.78
N PRO A 62 -0.27 -5.19 6.50
CA PRO A 62 -0.59 -3.83 6.93
C PRO A 62 0.46 -3.26 7.90
N GLU A 63 1.10 -4.07 8.73
CA GLU A 63 2.15 -3.61 9.65
C GLU A 63 3.38 -3.08 8.91
N MET A 64 3.79 -3.76 7.83
CA MET A 64 4.91 -3.34 7.00
C MET A 64 4.57 -2.06 6.23
N SER A 65 3.32 -1.93 5.77
CA SER A 65 2.83 -0.69 5.19
C SER A 65 2.83 0.46 6.19
N ASP A 66 2.35 0.26 7.42
CA ASP A 66 2.30 1.32 8.41
C ASP A 66 3.70 1.84 8.75
N ASP A 67 4.68 0.95 8.97
CA ASP A 67 6.06 1.34 9.25
C ASP A 67 6.67 2.14 8.08
N CYS A 68 6.45 1.71 6.84
CA CYS A 68 6.90 2.45 5.65
C CYS A 68 6.29 3.85 5.57
N ILE A 69 4.98 3.98 5.81
CA ILE A 69 4.28 5.26 5.77
C ILE A 69 4.73 6.18 6.92
N GLN A 70 4.96 5.63 8.12
CA GLN A 70 5.52 6.40 9.22
C GLN A 70 6.92 6.93 8.89
N MET A 71 7.78 6.11 8.29
CA MET A 71 9.12 6.54 7.88
C MET A 71 9.06 7.62 6.77
N TYR A 72 8.14 7.48 5.80
CA TYR A 72 7.90 8.49 4.77
C TYR A 72 7.56 9.87 5.35
N PHE A 73 6.61 9.93 6.29
CA PHE A 73 6.20 11.20 6.91
C PHE A 73 7.23 11.75 7.92
N LYS A 74 8.07 10.89 8.50
CA LYS A 74 9.18 11.31 9.40
C LYS A 74 10.39 11.83 8.62
N ALA A 75 10.61 11.35 7.40
CA ALA A 75 11.68 11.85 6.55
C ALA A 75 11.40 13.32 6.24
N LYS A 76 12.29 14.23 6.67
CA LYS A 76 12.25 15.66 6.35
C LYS A 76 12.68 15.90 4.89
N GLY A 77 11.99 15.28 3.95
CA GLY A 77 12.25 15.35 2.52
C GLY A 77 11.34 16.35 1.80
N PRO A 78 11.66 16.69 0.53
CA PRO A 78 10.76 17.48 -0.30
C PRO A 78 9.44 16.73 -0.50
N VAL A 79 8.34 17.49 -0.59
CA VAL A 79 7.04 16.92 -0.97
C VAL A 79 7.17 16.35 -2.38
N THR A 80 7.02 15.02 -2.52
CA THR A 80 7.03 14.36 -3.82
C THR A 80 5.61 14.14 -4.33
N GLN A 81 5.48 13.78 -5.61
CA GLN A 81 4.20 13.39 -6.24
C GLN A 81 3.50 12.22 -5.52
N PHE A 82 4.21 11.51 -4.64
CA PHE A 82 3.70 10.38 -3.88
C PHE A 82 2.97 10.77 -2.59
N LEU A 83 2.92 12.05 -2.21
CA LEU A 83 2.22 12.48 -0.99
C LEU A 83 0.75 12.03 -0.96
N GLY A 84 0.03 12.18 -2.08
CA GLY A 84 -1.36 11.73 -2.19
C GLY A 84 -1.50 10.21 -2.01
N ARG A 85 -0.55 9.44 -2.56
CA ARG A 85 -0.50 7.98 -2.44
C ARG A 85 -0.17 7.53 -1.02
N ALA A 86 0.76 8.20 -0.35
CA ALA A 86 1.09 7.93 1.06
C ALA A 86 -0.13 8.14 1.98
N HIS A 87 -0.89 9.21 1.75
CA HIS A 87 -2.16 9.43 2.47
C HIS A 87 -3.21 8.36 2.16
N LEU A 88 -3.28 7.87 0.92
CA LEU A 88 -4.17 6.77 0.56
C LEU A 88 -3.81 5.47 1.31
N CYS A 89 -2.53 5.10 1.38
CA CYS A 89 -2.08 3.96 2.18
C CYS A 89 -2.49 4.10 3.65
N LYS A 90 -2.30 5.30 4.23
CA LYS A 90 -2.72 5.58 5.61
C LYS A 90 -4.23 5.42 5.79
N ALA A 91 -5.03 5.90 4.84
CA ALA A 91 -6.49 5.74 4.87
C ALA A 91 -6.90 4.26 4.77
N GLN A 92 -6.24 3.47 3.92
CA GLN A 92 -6.47 2.03 3.78
C GLN A 92 -6.14 1.25 5.07
N LEU A 93 -5.09 1.65 5.81
CA LEU A 93 -4.76 1.07 7.12
C LEU A 93 -5.81 1.37 8.19
N CYS A 94 -6.44 2.55 8.13
CA CYS A 94 -7.52 2.93 9.05
C CYS A 94 -8.90 2.41 8.64
N ALA A 95 -9.05 1.93 7.40
CA ALA A 95 -10.32 1.42 6.92
C ALA A 95 -10.67 0.13 7.69
N PRO A 96 -11.90 -0.01 8.20
CA PRO A 96 -12.33 -1.28 8.74
C PRO A 96 -12.19 -2.34 7.65
N LYS A 97 -11.60 -3.48 7.97
CA LYS A 97 -11.54 -4.64 7.07
C LYS A 97 -12.98 -5.05 6.78
N SER A 98 -13.58 -4.51 5.72
CA SER A 98 -14.83 -5.05 5.21
C SER A 98 -14.55 -6.50 4.91
N THR A 99 -15.42 -7.36 5.43
CA THR A 99 -15.46 -8.79 5.15
C THR A 99 -15.65 -9.00 3.65
N GLU A 100 -14.58 -8.88 2.88
CA GLU A 100 -14.51 -9.36 1.51
C GLU A 100 -14.32 -10.88 1.59
N ASN A 101 -15.39 -11.59 1.92
CA ASN A 101 -15.47 -13.04 1.72
C ASN A 101 -16.90 -13.60 1.63
N LEU A 102 -17.98 -12.80 1.57
CA LEU A 102 -19.35 -13.35 1.42
C LEU A 102 -20.32 -12.41 0.67
N VAL A 103 -20.08 -12.11 -0.61
CA VAL A 103 -21.17 -11.78 -1.57
C VAL A 103 -20.88 -12.49 -2.91
N ARG A 104 -20.81 -13.81 -2.84
CA ARG A 104 -21.21 -14.69 -3.95
C ARG A 104 -22.03 -15.82 -3.34
N ASP A 105 -23.18 -15.47 -2.79
CA ASP A 105 -24.37 -16.32 -2.70
C ASP A 105 -25.42 -15.63 -1.83
N ALA A 106 -26.30 -14.86 -2.48
CA ALA A 106 -27.67 -14.68 -2.01
C ALA A 106 -28.54 -14.26 -3.22
N PRO A 107 -29.59 -15.04 -3.55
CA PRO A 107 -30.36 -14.88 -4.78
C PRO A 107 -31.47 -13.83 -4.62
N GLY A 108 -31.76 -13.13 -5.73
CA GLY A 108 -33.07 -12.58 -6.04
C GLY A 108 -33.71 -11.63 -5.03
N SER A 109 -33.63 -10.32 -5.30
CA SER A 109 -34.80 -9.47 -5.09
C SER A 109 -35.04 -8.58 -6.29
N ARG A 110 -36.21 -8.79 -6.85
CA ARG A 110 -36.74 -8.31 -8.12
C ARG A 110 -36.96 -6.80 -8.03
N ARG A 111 -36.60 -6.05 -9.08
CA ARG A 111 -37.01 -4.65 -9.25
C ARG A 111 -38.54 -4.54 -9.16
N PRO A 112 -39.12 -3.52 -8.50
CA PRO A 112 -40.54 -3.26 -8.63
C PRO A 112 -40.80 -2.69 -10.03
N SER A 113 -41.47 -3.46 -10.87
CA SER A 113 -42.09 -2.96 -12.10
C SER A 113 -43.39 -2.25 -11.72
N GLU A 114 -43.41 -0.95 -11.96
CA GLU A 114 -44.60 -0.10 -11.93
C GLU A 114 -45.68 -0.67 -12.88
N GLY A 115 -46.94 -0.61 -12.45
CA GLY A 115 -48.09 -0.74 -13.36
C GLY A 115 -49.16 -1.74 -12.91
N GLU A 116 -49.85 -1.47 -11.81
CA GLU A 116 -51.15 -2.09 -11.53
C GLU A 116 -52.24 -1.10 -11.94
N ALA A 117 -52.64 -1.19 -13.21
CA ALA A 117 -53.79 -0.48 -13.76
C ALA A 117 -55.07 -1.25 -13.39
N PHE A 118 -55.76 -0.68 -12.41
CA PHE A 118 -57.21 -0.67 -12.18
C PHE A 118 -58.08 -1.18 -13.35
N GLN A 119 -59.02 -2.09 -13.06
CA GLN A 119 -60.43 -1.99 -13.47
C GLN A 119 -61.33 -3.05 -12.80
N PRO A 120 -62.66 -2.78 -12.70
CA PRO A 120 -63.56 -3.24 -11.63
C PRO A 120 -64.11 -4.68 -11.74
#